data_AF-A0A9C9XQ97-F1
#
_entry.id   AF-A0A9C9XQ97-F1
#
_cell.length_a   1.000
_cell.length_b   1.000
_cell.length_c   1.000
_cell.angle_alpha   90.00
_cell.angle_beta   90.00
_cell.angle_gamma   90.00
#
_symmetry.space_group_name_H-M   'P 1'
#
loop_
_entity.id
_entity.type
_entity.pdbx_description
1 polymer ?
#
loop_
_entity_poly.entity_id
_entity_poly.type
_entity_poly.pdbx_seq_one_letter_code
_entity_poly.pdbx_strand_id
1 'polypeptide(L)'
;MVFPEYRPRRMRQTETLRAMIRETRLVPEQMIYPLFVMPGKNRREEVPSMPGVHRLSVEMLAAEARDCLEAGIRSVILFGLPEKKDAMGSGAYARDGIVQRAIQELK
;
A
#
# COMPACT_ATOMS: atom_id res chain seq x y z
N MET A 1 -2.26 35.08 -26.71
CA MET A 1 -0.83 35.00 -26.34
C MET A 1 -0.06 34.40 -27.51
N VAL A 2 0.94 35.11 -28.04
CA VAL A 2 1.70 34.69 -29.21
C VAL A 2 3.18 34.59 -28.84
N PHE A 3 3.90 33.68 -29.48
CA PHE A 3 5.35 33.66 -29.40
C PHE A 3 5.89 34.94 -30.10
N PRO A 4 6.85 35.69 -29.51
CA PRO A 4 7.73 35.32 -28.40
C PRO A 4 7.34 35.86 -27.02
N GLU A 5 6.19 36.53 -26.88
CA GLU A 5 5.75 37.13 -25.61
C GLU A 5 5.50 36.05 -24.56
N TYR A 6 4.71 35.03 -24.92
CA TYR A 6 4.45 33.87 -24.07
C TYR A 6 5.39 32.71 -24.41
N ARG A 7 6.26 32.35 -23.46
CA ARG A 7 7.21 31.24 -23.59
C ARG A 7 7.17 30.35 -22.36
N PRO A 8 6.34 29.29 -22.32
CA PRO A 8 6.19 28.43 -21.15
C PRO A 8 7.49 27.66 -20.80
N ARG A 9 8.44 27.57 -21.74
CA ARG A 9 9.77 26.98 -21.51
C ARG A 9 10.61 27.78 -20.51
N ARG A 10 10.36 29.09 -20.30
CA ARG A 10 11.11 29.92 -19.33
C ARG A 10 11.07 29.30 -17.92
N MET A 11 9.89 28.88 -17.46
CA MET A 11 9.72 28.25 -16.14
C MET A 11 10.18 26.80 -16.06
N ARG A 12 10.73 26.23 -17.15
CA ARG A 12 11.19 24.83 -17.20
C ARG A 12 12.71 24.69 -17.31
N GLN A 13 13.45 25.80 -17.33
CA GLN A 13 14.90 25.81 -17.58
C GLN A 13 15.71 25.12 -16.49
N THR A 14 15.36 25.31 -15.22
CA THR A 14 16.09 24.75 -14.08
C THR A 14 15.17 23.92 -13.19
N GLU A 15 15.78 23.05 -12.37
CA GLU A 15 15.04 22.31 -11.36
C GLU A 15 14.33 23.24 -10.37
N THR A 16 15.02 24.29 -9.90
CA THR A 16 14.46 25.29 -8.99
C THR A 16 13.19 25.94 -9.54
N LEU A 17 13.19 26.34 -10.82
CA LEU A 17 12.01 26.93 -11.46
C LEU A 17 10.87 25.92 -11.57
N ARG A 18 11.16 24.68 -11.99
CA ARG A 18 10.15 23.62 -12.07
C ARG A 18 9.58 23.25 -10.69
N ALA A 19 10.39 23.28 -9.64
CA ALA A 19 9.95 23.03 -8.27
C ALA A 19 9.04 24.15 -7.73
N MET A 20 9.33 25.41 -8.08
CA MET A 20 8.54 26.58 -7.69
C MET A 20 7.14 26.56 -8.31
N ILE A 21 7.01 26.17 -9.58
CA ILE A 21 5.71 26.12 -10.29
C ILE A 21 5.04 24.74 -10.26
N ARG A 22 5.51 23.79 -9.45
CA ARG A 22 4.95 22.44 -9.41
C ARG A 22 3.58 22.45 -8.75
N GLU A 23 2.56 22.09 -9.52
CA GLU A 23 1.16 22.06 -9.06
C GLU A 23 0.84 20.79 -8.25
N THR A 24 1.43 19.64 -8.61
CA THR A 24 1.13 18.34 -7.98
C THR A 24 2.32 17.83 -7.17
N ARG A 25 2.08 17.42 -5.93
CA ARG A 25 3.07 16.77 -5.06
C ARG A 25 2.55 15.42 -4.62
N LEU A 26 3.43 14.42 -4.69
CA LEU A 26 3.21 13.09 -4.12
C LEU A 26 3.98 13.01 -2.81
N VAL A 27 3.30 12.57 -1.76
CA VAL A 27 3.89 12.33 -0.44
C VAL A 27 3.42 10.96 0.10
N PRO A 28 4.21 10.26 0.92
CA PRO A 28 3.89 8.90 1.39
C PRO A 28 2.51 8.79 2.07
N GLU A 29 2.05 9.83 2.75
CA GLU A 29 0.76 9.85 3.44
C GLU A 29 -0.44 9.79 2.50
N GLN A 30 -0.24 10.03 1.19
CA GLN A 30 -1.27 9.89 0.16
C GLN A 30 -1.37 8.46 -0.38
N MET A 31 -0.47 7.56 0.02
CA MET A 31 -0.45 6.18 -0.44
C MET A 31 -1.24 5.24 0.48
N ILE A 32 -1.88 4.24 -0.13
CA ILE A 32 -2.51 3.12 0.57
C ILE A 32 -1.77 1.86 0.15
N TYR A 33 -1.16 1.14 1.10
CA TYR A 33 -0.38 -0.06 0.80
C TYR A 33 -1.23 -1.35 0.91
N PRO A 34 -1.36 -2.13 -0.17
CA PRO A 34 -2.05 -3.43 -0.13
C PRO A 34 -1.22 -4.49 0.58
N LEU A 35 -1.82 -5.15 1.57
CA LEU A 35 -1.21 -6.26 2.32
C LEU A 35 -2.02 -7.54 2.15
N PHE A 36 -1.35 -8.62 1.81
CA PHE A 36 -1.95 -9.95 1.63
C PHE A 36 -1.71 -10.81 2.86
N VAL A 37 -2.78 -11.23 3.53
CA VAL A 37 -2.70 -11.97 4.79
C VAL A 37 -3.12 -13.42 4.57
N MET A 38 -2.35 -14.35 5.11
CA MET A 38 -2.59 -15.80 5.00
C MET A 38 -2.47 -16.51 6.37
N PRO A 39 -3.10 -17.69 6.53
CA PRO A 39 -2.96 -18.50 7.73
C PRO A 39 -1.57 -19.10 7.88
N GLY A 40 -1.19 -19.35 9.13
CA GLY A 40 0.08 -19.95 9.52
C GLY A 40 0.84 -19.06 10.51
N LYS A 41 2.03 -19.52 10.87
CA LYS A 41 2.89 -18.86 11.86
C LYS A 41 4.25 -18.55 11.24
N ASN A 42 4.74 -17.32 11.43
CA ASN A 42 6.01 -16.85 10.90
C ASN A 42 6.23 -17.20 9.40
N ARG A 43 5.20 -16.98 8.56
CA ARG A 43 5.24 -17.23 7.11
C ARG A 43 5.31 -15.93 6.33
N ARG A 44 6.15 -15.96 5.28
CA ARG A 44 6.29 -14.94 4.24
C ARG A 44 6.48 -15.68 2.91
N GLU A 45 5.49 -15.58 2.02
CA GLU A 45 5.51 -16.27 0.72
C GLU A 45 5.46 -15.26 -0.41
N GLU A 46 6.40 -15.32 -1.33
CA GLU A 46 6.38 -14.46 -2.51
C GLU A 46 5.19 -14.80 -3.42
N VAL A 47 4.61 -13.76 -4.03
CA VAL A 47 3.62 -13.91 -5.09
C VAL A 47 4.36 -13.92 -6.44
N PRO A 48 4.49 -15.06 -7.14
CA PRO A 48 5.38 -15.16 -8.30
C PRO A 48 5.04 -14.19 -9.45
N SER A 49 3.76 -13.83 -9.60
CA SER A 49 3.30 -12.88 -10.62
C SER A 49 3.50 -11.41 -10.22
N MET A 50 3.92 -11.13 -8.98
CA MET A 50 4.11 -9.79 -8.43
C MET A 50 5.43 -9.74 -7.64
N PRO A 51 6.58 -9.61 -8.31
CA PRO A 51 7.88 -9.60 -7.66
C PRO A 51 7.96 -8.55 -6.54
N GLY A 52 8.50 -8.96 -5.39
CA GLY A 52 8.58 -8.12 -4.19
C GLY A 52 7.30 -8.06 -3.34
N VAL A 53 6.18 -8.60 -3.83
CA VAL A 53 4.93 -8.71 -3.05
C VAL A 53 4.84 -10.07 -2.38
N HIS A 54 4.44 -10.05 -1.11
CA HIS A 54 4.41 -11.24 -0.27
C HIS A 54 3.03 -11.44 0.36
N ARG A 55 2.68 -12.71 0.59
CA ARG A 55 1.61 -13.14 1.48
C ARG A 55 2.21 -13.38 2.85
N LEU A 56 1.62 -12.76 3.86
CA LEU A 56 2.17 -12.70 5.21
C LEU A 56 1.24 -13.41 6.19
N SER A 57 1.82 -14.15 7.13
CA SER A 57 1.12 -14.49 8.37
C SER A 57 0.81 -13.24 9.19
N VAL A 58 -0.18 -13.30 10.09
CA VAL A 58 -0.59 -12.15 10.93
C VAL A 58 0.58 -11.56 11.73
N GLU A 59 1.47 -12.41 12.26
CA GLU A 59 2.67 -11.94 12.99
C GLU A 59 3.61 -11.12 12.09
N MET A 60 3.87 -11.60 10.86
CA MET A 60 4.74 -10.91 9.89
C MET A 60 4.09 -9.64 9.34
N LEU A 61 2.76 -9.59 9.30
CA LEU A 61 1.99 -8.41 8.90
C LEU A 61 2.28 -7.22 9.82
N ALA A 62 2.38 -7.45 11.13
CA ALA A 62 2.65 -6.40 12.11
C ALA A 62 4.04 -5.77 11.91
N ALA A 63 5.05 -6.57 11.57
CA ALA A 63 6.37 -6.08 11.22
C ALA A 63 6.32 -5.21 9.95
N GLU A 64 5.70 -5.71 8.87
CA GLU A 64 5.57 -4.98 7.61
C GLU A 64 4.80 -3.65 7.79
N ALA A 65 3.79 -3.62 8.66
CA ALA A 65 3.05 -2.40 8.98
C ALA A 65 3.89 -1.36 9.73
N ARG A 66 4.85 -1.78 10.57
CA ARG A 66 5.80 -0.85 11.21
C ARG A 66 6.73 -0.23 10.17
N ASP A 67 7.25 -1.03 9.25
CA ASP A 67 8.08 -0.54 8.15
C ASP A 67 7.31 0.48 7.28
N CYS A 68 6.01 0.24 7.06
CA CYS A 68 5.14 1.20 6.36
C CYS A 68 5.06 2.54 7.10
N LEU A 69 4.88 2.51 8.43
CA LEU A 69 4.82 3.72 9.25
C LEU A 69 6.15 4.49 9.22
N GLU A 70 7.28 3.79 9.31
CA GLU A 70 8.62 4.38 9.20
C GLU A 70 8.84 5.03 7.83
N ALA A 71 8.28 4.45 6.77
CA ALA A 71 8.30 5.01 5.42
C ALA A 71 7.32 6.18 5.19
N GLY A 72 6.49 6.52 6.19
CA GLY A 72 5.49 7.59 6.12
C GLY A 72 4.13 7.17 5.53
N ILE A 73 3.93 5.89 5.24
CA ILE A 73 2.66 5.36 4.75
C ILE A 73 1.71 5.20 5.94
N ARG A 74 0.53 5.83 5.86
CA ARG A 74 -0.43 5.91 6.98
C ARG A 74 -1.64 5.00 6.83
N SER A 75 -1.77 4.31 5.71
CA SER A 75 -2.98 3.54 5.41
C SER A 75 -2.62 2.26 4.66
N VAL A 76 -3.30 1.19 5.05
CA VAL A 76 -3.16 -0.12 4.41
C VAL A 76 -4.54 -0.66 4.04
N ILE A 77 -4.57 -1.50 3.00
CA ILE A 77 -5.77 -2.24 2.61
C ILE A 77 -5.46 -3.73 2.71
N LEU A 78 -6.32 -4.48 3.40
CA LEU A 78 -6.09 -5.89 3.72
C LEU A 78 -6.80 -6.81 2.74
N PHE A 79 -6.05 -7.79 2.22
CA PHE A 79 -6.55 -8.87 1.40
C PHE A 79 -6.30 -10.21 2.12
N GLY A 80 -7.36 -10.77 2.70
CA GLY A 80 -7.29 -12.05 3.39
C GLY A 80 -7.41 -13.25 2.45
N LEU A 81 -6.48 -14.19 2.53
CA LEU A 81 -6.58 -15.50 1.90
C LEU A 81 -7.12 -16.49 2.95
N PRO A 82 -8.35 -16.99 2.81
CA PRO A 82 -8.89 -17.96 3.76
C PRO A 82 -8.25 -19.34 3.54
N GLU A 83 -8.18 -20.13 4.60
CA GLU A 83 -7.70 -21.53 4.53
C GLU A 83 -8.63 -22.41 3.69
N LYS A 84 -9.94 -22.17 3.81
CA LYS A 84 -10.99 -22.87 3.07
C LYS A 84 -11.94 -21.87 2.44
N LYS A 85 -12.46 -22.25 1.27
CA LYS A 85 -13.51 -21.51 0.57
C LYS A 85 -14.79 -22.32 0.60
N ASP A 86 -15.90 -21.65 0.78
CA ASP A 86 -17.23 -22.22 0.62
C ASP A 86 -18.04 -21.34 -0.34
N ALA A 87 -19.19 -21.85 -0.79
CA ALA A 87 -20.03 -21.17 -1.77
C ALA A 87 -20.61 -19.83 -1.27
N MET A 88 -20.69 -19.63 0.04
CA MET A 88 -21.26 -18.45 0.68
C MET A 88 -20.21 -17.45 1.15
N GLY A 89 -18.92 -17.79 1.04
CA GLY A 89 -17.82 -16.97 1.54
C GLY A 89 -17.87 -16.79 3.06
N SER A 90 -18.27 -17.80 3.83
CA SER A 90 -18.56 -17.66 5.26
C SER A 90 -17.39 -17.10 6.09
N GLY A 91 -16.15 -17.43 5.68
CA GLY A 91 -14.93 -16.90 6.29
C GLY A 91 -14.75 -15.38 6.18
N ALA A 92 -15.46 -14.69 5.29
CA ALA A 92 -15.38 -13.23 5.14
C ALA A 92 -16.03 -12.47 6.31
N TYR A 93 -17.08 -13.04 6.92
CA TYR A 93 -17.82 -12.44 8.03
C TYR A 93 -17.66 -13.22 9.36
N ALA A 94 -16.84 -14.27 9.39
CA ALA A 94 -16.50 -15.00 10.60
C ALA A 94 -15.83 -14.07 11.62
N ARG A 95 -16.16 -14.21 12.92
CA ARG A 95 -15.60 -13.37 13.99
C ARG A 95 -14.08 -13.50 14.11
N ASP A 96 -13.56 -14.68 13.78
CA ASP A 96 -12.15 -15.07 13.80
C ASP A 96 -11.56 -15.22 12.38
N GLY A 97 -12.21 -14.64 11.38
CA GLY A 97 -11.72 -14.61 10.01
C GLY A 97 -10.32 -13.98 9.91
N ILE A 98 -9.59 -14.32 8.85
CA ILE A 98 -8.19 -13.90 8.69
C ILE A 98 -8.04 -12.37 8.64
N VAL A 99 -9.02 -11.68 8.04
CA VAL A 99 -9.03 -10.21 7.96
C VAL A 99 -9.35 -9.61 9.34
N GLN A 100 -10.30 -10.19 10.08
CA GLN A 100 -10.67 -9.75 11.43
C GLN A 100 -9.47 -9.85 12.39
N ARG A 101 -8.74 -10.97 12.36
CA ARG A 101 -7.50 -11.15 13.12
C ARG A 101 -6.41 -10.17 12.71
N ALA A 102 -6.23 -9.95 11.41
CA ALA A 102 -5.28 -8.96 10.90
C ALA A 102 -5.60 -7.54 11.38
N ILE A 103 -6.88 -7.15 11.39
CA ILE A 103 -7.32 -5.84 11.90
C ILE A 103 -7.05 -5.71 13.40
N GLN A 104 -7.28 -6.78 14.18
CA GLN A 104 -6.99 -6.77 15.61
C GLN A 104 -5.51 -6.60 15.92
N GLU A 105 -4.63 -7.18 15.11
CA GLU A 105 -3.18 -7.05 15.28
C GLU A 105 -2.67 -5.64 14.89
N LEU A 106 -3.32 -4.98 13.92
CA LEU A 106 -2.91 -3.67 13.41
C LEU A 106 -3.47 -2.47 14.19
N LYS A 107 -4.43 -2.68 15.08
CA LYS A 107 -5.06 -1.63 15.89
C LYS A 107 -4.43 -1.57 17.27
#